data_AF-A0A938N8N5-F1
#
_entry.id   AF-A0A938N8N5-F1
#
_cell.length_a   1.000
_cell.length_b   1.000
_cell.length_c   1.000
_cell.angle_alpha   90.00
_cell.angle_beta   90.00
_cell.angle_gamma   90.00
#
_symmetry.space_group_name_H-M   'P 1'
#
loop_
_entity.id
_entity.type
_entity.pdbx_description
1 polymer ?
#
loop_
_entity_poly.entity_id
_entity_poly.type
_entity_poly.pdbx_seq_one_letter_code
_entity_poly.pdbx_strand_id
1 'polypeptide(L)'
;MKRTLGAITVLLAACSAPPTLMDSDIPQVPGLLGVQSIGVDRQDGRITRGTFVSRGVVSDALAQSNTIRGTAEANGWAVRGPDGTRHDARLEMTKDSRRVQYELRADRVDPDMGLAIVTVSSPAAAATGNSAPAK
;
A
#
# COMPACT_ATOMS: atom_id res chain seq x y z
N MET A 1 14.88 34.03 -48.06
CA MET A 1 14.81 32.70 -47.42
C MET A 1 14.53 32.89 -45.93
N LYS A 2 13.29 32.66 -45.47
CA LYS A 2 12.88 32.81 -44.07
C LYS A 2 12.90 31.44 -43.39
N ARG A 3 13.77 31.25 -42.40
CA ARG A 3 13.83 30.04 -41.57
C ARG A 3 12.91 30.23 -40.38
N THR A 4 11.78 29.54 -40.38
CA THR A 4 10.87 29.45 -39.23
C THR A 4 11.45 28.45 -38.23
N LEU A 5 11.90 28.93 -37.07
CA LEU A 5 12.22 28.09 -35.92
C LEU A 5 10.91 27.54 -35.34
N GLY A 6 10.73 26.22 -35.40
CA GLY A 6 9.67 25.51 -34.70
C GLY A 6 10.02 25.35 -33.22
N ALA A 7 9.20 25.93 -32.34
CA ALA A 7 9.28 25.71 -30.91
C ALA A 7 8.69 24.34 -30.55
N ILE A 8 9.52 23.43 -30.05
CA ILE A 8 9.11 22.14 -29.50
C ILE A 8 8.70 22.37 -28.04
N THR A 9 7.40 22.41 -27.79
CA THR A 9 6.83 22.45 -26.43
C THR A 9 6.87 21.04 -25.85
N VAL A 10 7.86 20.75 -25.00
CA VAL A 10 7.90 19.50 -24.21
C VAL A 10 6.88 19.63 -23.08
N LEU A 11 5.70 19.04 -23.28
CA LEU A 11 4.71 18.82 -22.22
C LEU A 11 5.28 17.77 -21.25
N LEU A 12 5.96 18.24 -20.21
CA LEU A 12 6.30 17.43 -19.03
C LEU A 12 4.99 17.09 -18.31
N ALA A 13 4.37 15.97 -18.71
CA ALA A 13 3.34 15.34 -17.90
C ALA A 13 4.00 14.87 -16.60
N ALA A 14 3.89 15.70 -15.55
CA ALA A 14 4.29 15.34 -14.21
C ALA A 14 3.34 14.25 -13.70
N CYS A 15 3.65 13.00 -14.05
CA CYS A 15 2.96 11.83 -13.54
C CYS A 15 3.35 11.68 -12.07
N SER A 16 2.62 12.35 -11.16
CA SER A 16 2.78 12.12 -9.72
C SER A 16 2.41 10.68 -9.45
N ALA A 17 3.39 9.86 -9.05
CA ALA A 17 3.11 8.52 -8.59
C ALA A 17 2.14 8.59 -7.39
N PRO A 18 1.21 7.63 -7.25
CA PRO A 18 0.37 7.55 -6.06
C PRO A 18 1.22 7.47 -4.80
N PRO A 19 0.78 8.05 -3.67
CA PRO A 19 1.52 7.94 -2.42
C PRO A 19 1.63 6.47 -2.00
N THR A 20 2.83 6.07 -1.60
CA THR A 20 3.10 4.72 -1.12
C THR A 20 3.59 4.74 0.31
N LEU A 21 3.42 3.61 0.98
CA LEU A 21 3.79 3.44 2.37
C LEU A 21 5.32 3.42 2.51
N MET A 22 5.91 4.49 3.06
CA MET A 22 7.36 4.62 3.33
C MET A 22 8.25 4.25 2.13
N ASP A 23 7.94 4.79 0.95
CA ASP A 23 8.64 4.53 -0.32
C ASP A 23 8.63 3.06 -0.78
N SER A 24 7.72 2.24 -0.24
CA SER A 24 7.49 0.88 -0.72
C SER A 24 6.57 0.86 -1.94
N ASP A 25 6.29 -0.32 -2.49
CA ASP A 25 5.27 -0.54 -3.52
C ASP A 25 3.88 -0.86 -2.94
N ILE A 26 3.69 -0.63 -1.64
CA ILE A 26 2.43 -0.84 -0.92
C ILE A 26 1.63 0.47 -0.98
N PRO A 27 0.42 0.47 -1.56
CA PRO A 27 -0.35 1.71 -1.75
C PRO A 27 -0.76 2.32 -0.40
N GLN A 28 -0.59 3.63 -0.24
CA GLN A 28 -1.10 4.32 0.94
C GLN A 28 -2.63 4.44 0.87
N VAL A 29 -3.30 4.43 2.01
CA VAL A 29 -4.73 4.71 2.09
C VAL A 29 -4.98 6.20 1.79
N PRO A 30 -5.73 6.56 0.73
CA PRO A 30 -5.94 7.96 0.37
C PRO A 30 -6.61 8.75 1.50
N GLY A 31 -6.14 9.97 1.78
CA GLY A 31 -6.74 10.85 2.79
C GLY A 31 -6.40 10.49 4.25
N LEU A 32 -5.61 9.45 4.50
CA LEU A 32 -5.15 9.11 5.83
C LEU A 32 -3.67 9.43 6.01
N LEU A 33 -3.35 9.97 7.18
CA LEU A 33 -1.98 10.27 7.59
C LEU A 33 -1.45 9.12 8.45
N GLY A 34 -0.22 8.72 8.18
CA GLY A 34 0.48 7.71 8.99
C GLY A 34 0.68 8.22 10.41
N VAL A 35 0.25 7.43 11.39
CA VAL A 35 0.34 7.77 12.82
C VAL A 35 1.42 6.94 13.50
N GLN A 36 1.51 5.66 13.16
CA GLN A 36 2.40 4.73 13.85
C GLN A 36 2.85 3.60 12.93
N SER A 37 4.07 3.13 13.15
CA SER A 37 4.62 1.92 12.56
C SER A 37 5.20 1.02 13.66
N ILE A 38 4.91 -0.28 13.61
CA ILE A 38 5.28 -1.26 14.66
C ILE A 38 5.95 -2.46 13.99
N GLY A 39 7.09 -2.89 14.54
CA GLY A 39 7.77 -4.12 14.11
C GLY A 39 8.14 -4.13 12.63
N VAL A 40 8.66 -3.02 12.12
CA VAL A 40 8.99 -2.87 10.70
C VAL A 40 10.32 -3.55 10.39
N ASP A 41 10.25 -4.60 9.56
CA ASP A 41 11.43 -5.24 8.99
C ASP A 41 11.56 -4.88 7.51
N ARG A 42 12.79 -4.65 7.07
CA ARG A 42 13.13 -4.38 5.68
C ARG A 42 14.19 -5.34 5.17
N GLN A 43 14.05 -5.74 3.91
CA GLN A 43 15.04 -6.51 3.19
C GLN A 43 15.15 -5.94 1.77
N ASP A 44 16.38 -5.65 1.33
CA ASP A 44 16.69 -5.10 0.00
C ASP A 44 15.84 -3.85 -0.34
N GLY A 45 15.67 -2.97 0.64
CA GLY A 45 14.88 -1.73 0.49
C GLY A 45 13.37 -1.92 0.49
N ARG A 46 12.85 -3.14 0.68
CA ARG A 46 11.42 -3.47 0.70
C ARG A 46 10.95 -3.81 2.11
N ILE A 47 9.71 -3.43 2.44
CA ILE A 47 9.06 -3.84 3.69
C ILE A 47 8.66 -5.31 3.57
N THR A 48 9.12 -6.13 4.50
CA THR A 48 8.81 -7.57 4.58
C THR A 48 7.94 -7.91 5.79
N ARG A 49 7.93 -7.06 6.82
CA ARG A 49 7.07 -7.19 7.99
C ARG A 49 6.75 -5.82 8.57
N GLY A 50 5.58 -5.70 9.18
CA GLY A 50 5.26 -4.55 10.03
C GLY A 50 3.77 -4.27 10.06
N THR A 51 3.35 -3.51 11.06
CA THR A 51 1.98 -2.98 11.16
C THR A 51 2.03 -1.46 11.10
N PHE A 52 1.19 -0.87 10.27
CA PHE A 52 1.10 0.57 10.06
C PHE A 52 -0.30 1.02 10.39
N VAL A 53 -0.40 2.02 11.25
CA VAL A 53 -1.68 2.59 11.67
C VAL A 53 -1.75 4.00 11.13
N SER A 54 -2.82 4.29 10.40
CA SER A 54 -3.11 5.61 9.85
C SER A 54 -4.47 6.08 10.32
N ARG A 55 -4.63 7.39 10.47
CA ARG A 55 -5.90 8.02 10.85
C ARG A 55 -6.29 9.13 9.89
N GLY A 56 -7.59 9.38 9.79
CA GLY A 56 -8.15 10.44 8.98
C GLY A 56 -9.58 10.11 8.56
N VAL A 57 -10.07 10.83 7.56
CA VAL A 57 -11.44 10.68 7.08
C VAL A 57 -11.61 9.34 6.36
N VAL A 58 -12.51 8.50 6.89
CA VAL A 58 -12.98 7.27 6.24
C VAL A 58 -14.50 7.35 6.18
N SER A 59 -15.04 7.97 5.14
CA SER A 59 -16.50 8.13 4.99
C SER A 59 -17.20 6.85 4.54
N ASP A 60 -16.49 6.02 3.78
CA ASP A 60 -16.97 4.73 3.28
C ASP A 60 -15.81 3.76 3.11
N ALA A 61 -15.63 2.89 4.10
CA ALA A 61 -14.54 1.93 4.17
C ALA A 61 -14.52 0.99 2.97
N LEU A 62 -15.68 0.58 2.46
CA LEU A 62 -15.79 -0.32 1.32
C LEU A 62 -15.40 0.39 0.03
N ALA A 63 -15.91 1.60 -0.21
CA ALA A 63 -15.55 2.37 -1.40
C ALA A 63 -14.04 2.68 -1.42
N GLN A 64 -13.46 3.08 -0.29
CA GLN A 64 -12.03 3.37 -0.17
C GLN A 64 -11.17 2.12 -0.34
N SER A 65 -11.63 0.96 0.17
CA SER A 65 -10.99 -0.33 -0.08
C SER A 65 -10.99 -0.72 -1.56
N ASN A 66 -12.06 -0.40 -2.30
CA ASN A 66 -12.10 -0.60 -3.75
C ASN A 66 -11.10 0.29 -4.50
N THR A 67 -10.88 1.53 -4.04
CA THR A 67 -9.83 2.42 -4.59
C THR A 67 -8.43 1.86 -4.35
N ILE A 68 -8.18 1.35 -3.13
CA ILE A 68 -6.90 0.68 -2.80
C ILE A 68 -6.70 -0.53 -3.71
N ARG A 69 -7.74 -1.36 -3.89
CA ARG A 69 -7.68 -2.52 -4.81
C ARG A 69 -7.25 -2.10 -6.20
N GLY A 70 -7.92 -1.12 -6.81
CA GLY A 70 -7.59 -0.68 -8.17
C GLY A 70 -6.13 -0.18 -8.29
N THR A 71 -5.65 0.52 -7.27
CA THR A 71 -4.25 0.98 -7.21
C THR A 71 -3.28 -0.19 -7.03
N ALA A 72 -3.61 -1.17 -6.18
CA ALA A 72 -2.79 -2.35 -5.94
C ALA A 72 -2.69 -3.22 -7.20
N GLU A 73 -3.82 -3.50 -7.86
CA GLU A 73 -3.89 -4.27 -9.12
C GLU A 73 -3.09 -3.59 -10.23
N ALA A 74 -3.21 -2.27 -10.38
CA ALA A 74 -2.40 -1.50 -11.34
C ALA A 74 -0.89 -1.59 -11.07
N ASN A 75 -0.48 -1.89 -9.84
CA ASN A 75 0.91 -2.08 -9.42
C ASN A 75 1.33 -3.57 -9.34
N GLY A 76 0.53 -4.47 -9.93
CA GLY A 76 0.85 -5.89 -10.06
C GLY A 76 0.64 -6.71 -8.79
N TRP A 77 -0.17 -6.23 -7.85
CA TRP A 77 -0.62 -7.02 -6.70
C TRP A 77 -1.84 -7.86 -7.10
N ALA A 78 -1.87 -9.12 -6.65
CA ALA A 78 -3.10 -9.90 -6.66
C ALA A 78 -3.93 -9.50 -5.43
N VAL A 79 -5.22 -9.22 -5.60
CA VAL A 79 -6.09 -8.74 -4.52
C VAL A 79 -7.25 -9.71 -4.28
N ARG A 80 -7.55 -9.98 -3.02
CA ARG A 80 -8.73 -10.72 -2.55
C ARG A 80 -9.62 -9.79 -1.73
N GLY A 81 -10.90 -9.70 -2.09
CA GLY A 81 -11.86 -8.77 -1.52
C GLY A 81 -12.10 -7.52 -2.42
N PRO A 82 -12.57 -6.39 -1.87
CA PRO A 82 -12.83 -6.16 -0.45
C PRO A 82 -14.11 -6.82 0.06
N ASP A 83 -14.07 -7.27 1.30
CA ASP A 83 -15.23 -7.76 2.05
C ASP A 83 -15.58 -6.75 3.14
N GLY A 84 -16.87 -6.59 3.45
CA GLY A 84 -17.33 -5.76 4.56
C GLY A 84 -18.52 -4.86 4.22
N THR A 85 -18.58 -3.72 4.90
CA THR A 85 -19.65 -2.73 4.83
C THR A 85 -19.06 -1.32 4.62
N ARG A 86 -19.92 -0.32 4.50
CA ARG A 86 -19.53 1.09 4.53
C ARG A 86 -18.67 1.45 5.76
N HIS A 87 -18.87 0.78 6.90
CA HIS A 87 -18.21 1.17 8.15
C HIS A 87 -16.94 0.37 8.42
N ASP A 88 -16.87 -0.87 7.95
CA ASP A 88 -15.74 -1.75 8.18
C ASP A 88 -15.45 -2.52 6.91
N ALA A 89 -14.24 -2.42 6.38
CA ALA A 89 -13.85 -3.14 5.18
C ALA A 89 -12.46 -3.74 5.33
N ARG A 90 -12.27 -4.91 4.71
CA ARG A 90 -11.00 -5.63 4.69
C ARG A 90 -10.66 -6.03 3.28
N LEU A 91 -9.38 -5.97 2.95
CA LEU A 91 -8.84 -6.57 1.73
C LEU A 91 -7.47 -7.17 2.02
N GLU A 92 -7.17 -8.25 1.30
CA GLU A 92 -5.86 -8.88 1.33
C GLU A 92 -5.23 -8.74 -0.05
N MET A 93 -3.94 -8.42 -0.10
CA MET A 93 -3.18 -8.37 -1.33
C MET A 93 -1.90 -9.19 -1.19
N THR A 94 -1.49 -9.82 -2.29
CA THR A 94 -0.27 -10.61 -2.36
C THR A 94 0.56 -10.23 -3.57
N LYS A 95 1.88 -10.22 -3.39
CA LYS A 95 2.87 -10.00 -4.45
C LYS A 95 4.18 -10.65 -4.06
N ASP A 96 4.68 -11.52 -4.92
CA ASP A 96 5.80 -12.42 -4.62
C ASP A 96 5.48 -13.28 -3.38
N SER A 97 6.32 -13.24 -2.35
CA SER A 97 6.08 -13.88 -1.05
C SER A 97 5.35 -12.97 -0.04
N ARG A 98 5.11 -11.69 -0.37
CA ARG A 98 4.51 -10.73 0.57
C ARG A 98 3.00 -10.85 0.56
N ARG A 99 2.42 -10.78 1.76
CA ARG A 99 1.00 -10.59 2.01
C ARG A 99 0.80 -9.30 2.79
N VAL A 100 -0.12 -8.48 2.32
CA VAL A 100 -0.55 -7.25 3.00
C VAL A 100 -2.04 -7.32 3.25
N GLN A 101 -2.45 -7.06 4.48
CA GLN A 101 -3.86 -6.98 4.87
C GLN A 101 -4.20 -5.55 5.26
N TYR A 102 -5.27 -5.01 4.68
CA TYR A 102 -5.85 -3.75 5.12
C TYR A 102 -7.11 -4.02 5.92
N GLU A 103 -7.27 -3.25 6.99
CA GLU A 103 -8.51 -3.12 7.72
C GLU A 103 -8.83 -1.63 7.84
N LEU A 104 -9.92 -1.20 7.22
CA LEU A 104 -10.42 0.16 7.26
C LEU A 104 -11.66 0.20 8.16
N ARG A 105 -11.72 1.19 9.03
CA ARG A 105 -12.87 1.45 9.90
C ARG A 105 -13.26 2.92 9.84
N ALA A 106 -14.51 3.18 9.49
CA ALA A 106 -15.12 4.49 9.62
C ALA A 106 -15.56 4.70 11.08
N ASP A 107 -15.16 5.80 11.69
CA ASP A 107 -15.66 6.18 13.01
C ASP A 107 -17.01 6.90 12.84
N ARG A 108 -18.03 6.44 13.58
CA ARG A 108 -19.40 6.98 13.50
C ARG A 108 -19.64 8.13 14.48
N VAL A 109 -18.79 8.23 15.50
CA VAL A 109 -18.85 9.29 16.52
C VAL A 109 -18.07 10.49 16.03
N ASP A 110 -16.88 10.26 15.46
CA ASP A 110 -16.02 11.29 14.91
C ASP A 110 -15.55 10.90 13.49
N PRO A 111 -16.26 11.32 12.43
CA PRO A 111 -15.96 10.93 11.05
C PRO A 111 -14.54 11.26 10.57
N ASP A 112 -13.85 12.20 11.23
CA ASP A 112 -12.48 12.59 10.90
C ASP A 112 -11.43 11.69 11.55
N MET A 113 -11.86 10.79 12.46
CA MET A 113 -11.02 9.87 13.23
C MET A 113 -11.12 8.42 12.78
N GLY A 114 -11.49 8.20 11.51
CA GLY A 114 -11.40 6.90 10.86
C GLY A 114 -10.00 6.29 10.94
N LEU A 115 -9.93 4.97 10.86
CA LEU A 115 -8.72 4.17 11.10
C LEU A 115 -8.42 3.29 9.89
N ALA A 116 -7.15 3.21 9.52
CA ALA A 116 -6.65 2.14 8.69
C ALA A 116 -5.48 1.43 9.35
N ILE A 117 -5.55 0.11 9.40
CA ILE A 117 -4.46 -0.76 9.84
C ILE A 117 -3.97 -1.54 8.62
N VAL A 118 -2.68 -1.44 8.34
CA VAL A 118 -2.00 -2.16 7.27
C VAL A 118 -1.00 -3.11 7.89
N THR A 119 -1.21 -4.42 7.73
CA THR A 119 -0.29 -5.44 8.25
C THR A 119 0.43 -6.11 7.09
N VAL A 120 1.76 -6.05 7.12
CA VAL A 120 2.65 -6.65 6.14
C VAL A 120 3.28 -7.90 6.74
N SER A 121 3.28 -8.98 5.98
CA SER A 121 3.96 -10.22 6.34
C SER A 121 4.54 -10.90 5.12
N SER A 122 5.81 -11.27 5.20
CA SER A 122 6.41 -12.31 4.37
C SER A 122 6.55 -13.59 5.21
N PRO A 123 6.29 -14.78 4.65
CA PRO A 123 6.76 -16.00 5.28
C PRO A 123 8.27 -15.85 5.45
N ALA A 124 8.76 -16.15 6.66
CA ALA A 124 10.19 -16.14 6.91
C ALA A 124 10.84 -17.00 5.82
N ALA A 125 11.74 -16.41 5.03
CA ALA A 125 12.50 -17.17 4.04
C ALA A 125 13.08 -18.36 4.81
N ALA A 126 12.62 -19.57 4.50
CA ALA A 126 12.99 -20.76 5.22
C ALA A 126 14.51 -20.75 5.26
N ALA A 127 15.08 -20.54 6.47
CA ALA A 127 16.51 -20.40 6.65
C ALA A 127 17.14 -21.59 5.95
N THR A 128 17.75 -21.34 4.80
CA THR A 128 18.38 -22.38 3.99
C THR A 128 19.68 -22.67 4.71
N GLY A 129 19.55 -23.37 5.84
CA GLY A 129 20.65 -23.87 6.63
C GLY A 129 21.37 -24.89 5.78
N ASN A 130 22.43 -24.44 5.12
CA ASN A 130 23.52 -25.31 4.71
C ASN A 130 24.13 -25.91 5.98
N SER A 131 23.50 -26.96 6.50
CA SER A 131 24.16 -27.90 7.39
C SER A 131 25.11 -28.72 6.52
N ALA A 132 26.33 -28.22 6.37
CA ALA A 132 27.42 -29.02 5.83
C ALA A 132 27.64 -30.23 6.78
N PRO A 133 27.69 -31.47 6.28
CA PRO A 133 28.02 -32.60 7.12
C PRO A 133 29.48 -32.47 7.59
N ALA A 134 29.67 -32.38 8.92
CA ALA A 134 30.98 -32.56 9.51
C ALA A 134 31.45 -34.00 9.23
N LYS A 135 32.67 -34.13 8.72
CA LYS A 135 33.36 -35.41 8.54
C LYS A 135 33.85 -35.97 9.87
#